data_AF-A0A2E1HQH4-F1
#
_entry.id   AF-A0A2E1HQH4-F1
#
_cell.length_a   1.000
_cell.length_b   1.000
_cell.length_c   1.000
_cell.angle_alpha   90.00
_cell.angle_beta   90.00
_cell.angle_gamma   90.00
#
_symmetry.space_group_name_H-M   'P 1'
#
loop_
_entity.id
_entity.type
_entity.pdbx_description
1 polymer ?
#
loop_
_entity_poly.entity_id
_entity_poly.type
_entity_poly.pdbx_seq_one_letter_code
_entity_poly.pdbx_strand_id
1 'polypeptide(L)'
;KSLDPSIYNLSDALFSASFLNSCLRNSEYIDMANIAPLVNQTGPLYVHPKGVVKRTHFHTMAMYANELEEYISDVDISGSKLTDDKDSVSVIDAVATVDEKGKNWAISLVNRHPSENLKCKISIGDELLNGIYKAKILTGESTDSYNDIEHPNRVTPKELELRFKNGITELPPHSLTIVHIKSN
;
A
#
# COMPACT_ATOMS: atom_id res chain seq x y z
N LYS A 1 -18.70 14.31 15.12
CA LYS A 1 -17.88 13.09 15.23
C LYS A 1 -16.66 13.07 14.32
N SER A 2 -16.57 13.85 13.22
CA SER A 2 -15.52 13.76 12.19
C SER A 2 -14.35 14.75 12.30
N LEU A 3 -13.91 15.12 13.51
CA LEU A 3 -12.81 16.08 13.68
C LEU A 3 -11.63 15.52 14.46
N ASP A 4 -11.77 14.33 15.04
CA ASP A 4 -10.68 13.69 15.74
C ASP A 4 -9.77 12.99 14.70
N PRO A 5 -8.46 13.31 14.65
CA PRO A 5 -7.54 12.61 13.75
C PRO A 5 -7.45 11.10 14.03
N SER A 6 -7.77 10.64 15.25
CA SER A 6 -7.74 9.21 15.62
C SER A 6 -8.75 8.33 14.87
N ILE A 7 -9.72 8.93 14.18
CA ILE A 7 -10.74 8.21 13.40
C ILE A 7 -10.12 7.48 12.20
N TYR A 8 -8.97 7.96 11.70
CA TYR A 8 -8.30 7.39 10.54
C TYR A 8 -7.02 6.68 10.93
N ASN A 9 -7.04 5.37 10.84
CA ASN A 9 -5.97 4.49 11.29
C ASN A 9 -5.36 3.69 10.14
N LEU A 10 -4.47 2.76 10.47
CA LEU A 10 -3.74 1.97 9.49
C LEU A 10 -4.68 1.15 8.59
N SER A 11 -5.82 0.69 9.11
CA SER A 11 -6.84 0.02 8.30
C SER A 11 -7.34 0.90 7.16
N ASP A 12 -7.56 2.20 7.39
CA ASP A 12 -7.97 3.15 6.34
C ASP A 12 -6.88 3.36 5.28
N ALA A 13 -5.61 3.29 5.68
CA ALA A 13 -4.49 3.35 4.74
C ALA A 13 -4.45 2.12 3.82
N LEU A 14 -4.69 0.92 4.36
CA LEU A 14 -4.71 -0.33 3.59
C LEU A 14 -5.97 -0.45 2.74
N PHE A 15 -7.11 0.04 3.24
CA PHE A 15 -8.33 0.19 2.45
C PHE A 15 -8.08 1.12 1.25
N SER A 16 -7.47 2.29 1.48
CA SER A 16 -7.14 3.23 0.41
C SER A 16 -6.20 2.61 -0.62
N ALA A 17 -5.22 1.81 -0.18
CA ALA A 17 -4.30 1.11 -1.08
C ALA A 17 -5.05 0.10 -1.94
N SER A 18 -5.94 -0.67 -1.33
CA SER A 18 -6.79 -1.65 -2.03
C SER A 18 -7.77 -1.01 -3.02
N PHE A 19 -8.32 0.15 -2.65
CA PHE A 19 -9.16 0.95 -3.53
C PHE A 19 -8.37 1.47 -4.74
N LEU A 20 -7.21 2.10 -4.50
CA LEU A 20 -6.33 2.58 -5.58
C LEU A 20 -5.85 1.45 -6.48
N ASN A 21 -5.48 0.29 -5.92
CA ASN A 21 -5.17 -0.91 -6.69
C ASN A 21 -6.32 -1.33 -7.60
N SER A 22 -7.55 -1.24 -7.10
CA SER A 22 -8.75 -1.57 -7.88
C SER A 22 -9.00 -0.54 -8.98
N CYS A 23 -8.78 0.74 -8.74
CA CYS A 23 -8.78 1.76 -9.80
C CYS A 23 -7.73 1.48 -10.87
N LEU A 24 -6.48 1.24 -10.47
CA LEU A 24 -5.37 0.99 -11.39
C LEU A 24 -5.57 -0.25 -12.26
N ARG A 25 -6.05 -1.36 -11.67
CA ARG A 25 -6.40 -2.59 -12.43
C ARG A 25 -7.54 -2.38 -13.43
N ASN A 26 -8.40 -1.41 -13.18
CA ASN A 26 -9.54 -1.09 -14.04
C ASN A 26 -9.35 0.26 -14.74
N SER A 27 -8.09 0.69 -14.94
CA SER A 27 -7.76 1.99 -15.54
C SER A 27 -8.23 2.11 -17.00
N GLU A 28 -8.56 1.01 -17.68
CA GLU A 28 -9.27 1.02 -18.96
C GLU A 28 -10.65 1.70 -18.87
N TYR A 29 -11.29 1.64 -17.70
CA TYR A 29 -12.63 2.20 -17.45
C TYR A 29 -12.63 3.36 -16.44
N ILE A 30 -11.59 3.46 -15.61
CA ILE A 30 -11.46 4.43 -14.52
C ILE A 30 -10.31 5.38 -14.83
N ASP A 31 -10.61 6.42 -15.61
CA ASP A 31 -9.62 7.45 -15.98
C ASP A 31 -9.35 8.46 -14.86
N MET A 32 -10.25 8.58 -13.89
CA MET A 32 -10.15 9.56 -12.81
C MET A 32 -10.79 9.08 -11.51
N ALA A 33 -10.10 9.31 -10.39
CA ALA A 33 -10.62 9.14 -9.04
C ALA A 33 -10.21 10.34 -8.18
N ASN A 34 -11.12 10.82 -7.32
CA ASN A 34 -10.88 11.98 -6.45
C ASN A 34 -11.17 11.63 -5.00
N ILE A 35 -10.26 11.98 -4.09
CA ILE A 35 -10.50 11.90 -2.65
C ILE A 35 -11.48 13.00 -2.21
N ALA A 36 -12.40 12.68 -1.31
CA ALA A 36 -13.41 13.63 -0.83
C ALA A 36 -13.52 13.63 0.72
N PRO A 37 -13.27 14.77 1.40
CA PRO A 37 -12.55 15.96 0.94
C PRO A 37 -11.03 15.80 1.09
N LEU A 38 -10.26 16.81 0.71
CA LEU A 38 -8.80 16.81 0.89
C LEU A 38 -8.38 17.18 2.33
N VAL A 39 -9.14 18.05 3.00
CA VAL A 39 -8.74 18.68 4.28
C VAL A 39 -9.83 18.54 5.35
N ASN A 40 -9.39 18.28 6.58
CA ASN A 40 -10.16 18.17 7.81
C ASN A 40 -11.17 17.03 7.82
N GLN A 41 -12.47 17.34 7.69
CA GLN A 41 -13.61 16.47 7.99
C GLN A 41 -13.32 14.96 7.85
N THR A 42 -13.17 14.48 6.62
CA THR A 42 -12.79 13.09 6.34
C THR A 42 -11.55 13.02 5.44
N GLY A 43 -10.79 14.12 5.37
CA GLY A 43 -9.68 14.24 4.44
C GLY A 43 -8.36 13.67 4.97
N PRO A 44 -7.40 13.38 4.07
CA PRO A 44 -6.07 12.87 4.42
C PRO A 44 -5.23 13.87 5.22
N LEU A 45 -5.51 15.16 5.11
CA LEU A 45 -4.83 16.21 5.87
C LEU A 45 -5.76 16.74 6.96
N TYR A 46 -5.30 16.70 8.21
CA TYR A 46 -5.98 17.35 9.32
C TYR A 46 -5.20 18.61 9.73
N VAL A 47 -5.79 19.76 9.49
CA VAL A 47 -5.21 21.08 9.76
C VAL A 47 -5.79 21.62 11.07
N HIS A 48 -4.91 22.05 11.96
CA HIS A 48 -5.25 22.64 13.26
C HIS A 48 -4.37 23.87 13.54
N PRO A 49 -4.67 24.71 14.54
CA PRO A 49 -3.94 25.96 14.77
C PRO A 49 -2.42 25.84 14.97
N LYS A 50 -1.91 24.65 15.32
CA LYS A 50 -0.47 24.40 15.55
C LYS A 50 0.22 23.70 14.37
N GLY A 51 -0.48 23.32 13.30
CA GLY A 51 0.13 22.62 12.17
C GLY A 51 -0.82 21.70 11.41
N VAL A 52 -0.23 20.68 10.79
CA VAL A 52 -0.93 19.70 9.95
C VAL A 52 -0.53 18.30 10.37
N VAL A 53 -1.53 17.45 10.64
CA VAL A 53 -1.38 16.01 10.82
C VAL A 53 -1.68 15.35 9.49
N LYS A 54 -0.72 14.57 8.98
CA LYS A 54 -0.91 13.68 7.83
C LYS A 54 -1.53 12.39 8.35
N ARG A 55 -2.81 12.15 8.04
CA ARG A 55 -3.48 10.90 8.44
C ARG A 55 -2.91 9.72 7.68
N THR A 56 -3.14 8.52 8.16
CA THR A 56 -2.56 7.28 7.59
C THR A 56 -2.79 7.14 6.09
N HIS A 57 -4.02 7.39 5.60
CA HIS A 57 -4.34 7.29 4.17
C HIS A 57 -3.71 8.40 3.31
N PHE A 58 -3.27 9.54 3.88
CA PHE A 58 -2.40 10.48 3.17
C PHE A 58 -1.12 9.78 2.72
N HIS A 59 -0.52 8.98 3.60
CA HIS A 59 0.75 8.31 3.31
C HIS A 59 0.59 7.25 2.22
N THR A 60 -0.52 6.53 2.19
CA THR A 60 -0.86 5.65 1.06
C THR A 60 -0.93 6.43 -0.25
N MET A 61 -1.71 7.53 -0.29
CA MET A 61 -1.83 8.34 -1.51
C MET A 61 -0.47 8.89 -1.96
N ALA A 62 0.35 9.35 -1.02
CA ALA A 62 1.69 9.85 -1.29
C ALA A 62 2.62 8.74 -1.81
N MET A 63 2.54 7.53 -1.27
CA MET A 63 3.30 6.38 -1.80
C MET A 63 2.88 6.06 -3.23
N TYR A 64 1.58 5.99 -3.52
CA TYR A 64 1.09 5.70 -4.88
C TYR A 64 1.48 6.79 -5.89
N ALA A 65 1.47 8.06 -5.47
CA ALA A 65 1.81 9.17 -6.34
C ALA A 65 3.32 9.31 -6.65
N ASN A 66 4.21 8.75 -5.82
CA ASN A 66 5.65 8.98 -5.93
C ASN A 66 6.50 7.72 -6.12
N GLU A 67 5.94 6.53 -5.85
CA GLU A 67 6.69 5.27 -5.85
C GLU A 67 6.22 4.30 -6.96
N LEU A 68 5.15 4.62 -7.68
CA LEU A 68 4.68 3.84 -8.83
C LEU A 68 5.23 4.39 -10.14
N GLU A 69 5.26 3.53 -11.14
CA GLU A 69 5.64 3.87 -12.51
C GLU A 69 4.40 4.17 -13.37
N GLU A 70 4.62 4.63 -14.60
CA GLU A 70 3.57 5.19 -15.46
C GLU A 70 2.57 4.16 -15.99
N TYR A 71 3.02 2.95 -16.32
CA TYR A 71 2.18 1.95 -17.01
C TYR A 71 1.81 0.80 -16.08
N ILE A 72 0.53 0.46 -16.01
CA ILE A 72 0.07 -0.75 -15.31
C ILE A 72 0.43 -2.01 -16.11
N SER A 73 0.85 -3.07 -15.43
CA SER A 73 1.06 -4.40 -15.99
C SER A 73 -0.02 -5.36 -15.49
N ASP A 74 -0.31 -6.39 -16.29
CA ASP A 74 -1.14 -7.50 -15.86
C ASP A 74 -0.48 -8.24 -14.71
N VAL A 75 -1.27 -8.58 -13.69
CA VAL A 75 -0.83 -9.31 -12.50
C VAL A 75 -1.83 -10.43 -12.20
N ASP A 76 -1.34 -11.67 -12.15
CA ASP A 76 -2.08 -12.79 -11.57
C ASP A 76 -1.79 -12.90 -10.07
N ILE A 77 -2.83 -12.96 -9.26
CA ILE A 77 -2.72 -12.98 -7.80
C ILE A 77 -3.46 -14.18 -7.26
N SER A 78 -2.73 -15.04 -6.56
CA SER A 78 -3.28 -16.16 -5.81
C SER A 78 -2.81 -16.12 -4.36
N GLY A 79 -3.72 -16.41 -3.44
CA GLY A 79 -3.45 -16.37 -2.01
C GLY A 79 -4.57 -17.01 -1.21
N SER A 80 -4.29 -17.26 0.06
CA SER A 80 -5.33 -17.61 1.02
C SER A 80 -6.33 -16.45 1.15
N LYS A 81 -7.52 -16.76 1.65
CA LYS A 81 -8.56 -15.76 1.88
C LYS A 81 -8.82 -15.58 3.37
N LEU A 82 -9.04 -14.34 3.77
CA LEU A 82 -9.74 -14.01 5.00
C LEU A 82 -11.23 -14.17 4.70
N THR A 83 -11.92 -14.92 5.55
CA THR A 83 -13.34 -15.21 5.39
C THR A 83 -14.04 -14.88 6.68
N ASP A 84 -15.15 -14.14 6.59
CA ASP A 84 -16.13 -14.03 7.67
C ASP A 84 -17.41 -14.78 7.27
N ASP A 85 -18.48 -14.64 8.05
CA ASP A 85 -19.74 -15.36 7.82
C ASP A 85 -20.42 -15.02 6.48
N LYS A 86 -20.02 -13.93 5.80
CA LYS A 86 -20.71 -13.39 4.62
C LYS A 86 -19.81 -13.26 3.41
N ASP A 87 -18.57 -12.83 3.61
CA ASP A 87 -17.67 -12.41 2.55
C ASP A 87 -16.28 -13.04 2.70
N SER A 88 -15.56 -13.08 1.59
CA SER A 88 -14.21 -13.63 1.54
C SER A 88 -13.31 -12.78 0.66
N VAL A 89 -12.14 -12.41 1.16
CA VAL A 89 -11.20 -11.52 0.50
C VAL A 89 -9.79 -12.11 0.56
N SER A 90 -9.02 -11.99 -0.53
CA SER A 90 -7.61 -12.41 -0.54
C SER A 90 -6.81 -11.66 0.53
N VAL A 91 -5.94 -12.39 1.24
CA VAL A 91 -4.98 -11.80 2.20
C VAL A 91 -3.97 -10.87 1.53
N ILE A 92 -3.71 -11.10 0.24
CA ILE A 92 -2.79 -10.33 -0.57
C ILE A 92 -3.56 -9.55 -1.63
N ASP A 93 -3.18 -8.30 -1.81
CA ASP A 93 -3.57 -7.48 -2.94
C ASP A 93 -2.35 -6.79 -3.52
N ALA A 94 -2.29 -6.70 -4.84
CA ALA A 94 -1.12 -6.19 -5.52
C ALA A 94 -1.44 -5.53 -6.86
N VAL A 95 -0.56 -4.63 -7.27
CA VAL A 95 -0.45 -4.14 -8.65
C VAL A 95 1.02 -4.01 -8.99
N ALA A 96 1.33 -4.17 -10.27
CA ALA A 96 2.67 -3.94 -10.80
C ALA A 96 2.59 -2.83 -11.83
N THR A 97 3.47 -1.85 -11.69
CA THR A 97 3.64 -0.76 -12.66
C THR A 97 5.05 -0.82 -13.22
N VAL A 98 5.22 -0.33 -14.44
CA VAL A 98 6.49 -0.32 -15.16
C VAL A 98 6.69 0.98 -15.92
N ASP A 99 7.94 1.39 -16.09
CA ASP A 99 8.28 2.52 -16.95
C ASP A 99 8.02 2.20 -18.44
N GLU A 100 7.97 3.23 -19.27
CA GLU A 100 7.76 3.12 -20.72
C GLU A 100 8.71 2.12 -21.40
N LYS A 101 9.90 1.92 -20.82
CA LYS A 101 10.97 1.08 -21.38
C LYS A 101 10.89 -0.39 -20.93
N GLY A 102 9.99 -0.74 -20.02
CA GLY A 102 9.89 -2.09 -19.48
C GLY A 102 11.01 -2.49 -18.51
N LYS A 103 11.75 -1.51 -17.96
CA LYS A 103 13.00 -1.73 -17.20
C LYS A 103 12.86 -1.46 -15.71
N ASN A 104 12.14 -0.41 -15.34
CA ASN A 104 11.95 -0.05 -13.94
C ASN A 104 10.53 -0.46 -13.55
N TRP A 105 10.43 -1.34 -12.56
CA TRP A 105 9.18 -1.89 -12.07
C TRP A 105 8.97 -1.43 -10.64
N ALA A 106 7.73 -1.06 -10.32
CA ALA A 106 7.27 -0.86 -8.96
C ALA A 106 6.09 -1.78 -8.67
N ILE A 107 6.23 -2.64 -7.68
CA ILE A 107 5.18 -3.59 -7.27
C ILE A 107 4.64 -3.18 -5.91
N SER A 108 3.37 -2.76 -5.88
CA SER A 108 2.64 -2.53 -4.64
C SER A 108 2.10 -3.86 -4.12
N LEU A 109 2.39 -4.16 -2.87
CA LEU A 109 2.03 -5.39 -2.17
C LEU A 109 1.35 -5.02 -0.85
N VAL A 110 0.10 -5.45 -0.68
CA VAL A 110 -0.71 -5.20 0.51
C VAL A 110 -0.95 -6.52 1.25
N ASN A 111 -0.36 -6.68 2.43
CA ASN A 111 -0.72 -7.75 3.35
C ASN A 111 -1.90 -7.28 4.21
N ARG A 112 -3.10 -7.81 3.91
CA ARG A 112 -4.35 -7.51 4.64
C ARG A 112 -4.51 -8.33 5.91
N HIS A 113 -3.63 -9.29 6.18
CA HIS A 113 -3.75 -10.10 7.39
C HIS A 113 -3.54 -9.22 8.63
N PRO A 114 -4.43 -9.27 9.65
CA PRO A 114 -4.34 -8.38 10.81
C PRO A 114 -3.13 -8.66 11.72
N SER A 115 -2.64 -9.91 11.76
CA SER A 115 -1.59 -10.32 12.71
C SER A 115 -0.46 -11.21 12.17
N GLU A 116 -0.56 -11.78 10.96
CA GLU A 116 0.41 -12.73 10.44
C GLU A 116 1.26 -12.14 9.32
N ASN A 117 2.54 -12.49 9.33
CA ASN A 117 3.42 -12.24 8.21
C ASN A 117 3.00 -13.11 7.01
N LEU A 118 3.06 -12.53 5.81
CA LEU A 118 2.77 -13.25 4.58
C LEU A 118 4.07 -13.58 3.85
N LYS A 119 4.28 -14.86 3.53
CA LYS A 119 5.29 -15.27 2.55
C LYS A 119 4.71 -15.09 1.15
N CYS A 120 5.21 -14.09 0.43
CA CYS A 120 4.76 -13.76 -0.91
C CYS A 120 5.79 -14.27 -1.92
N LYS A 121 5.35 -15.05 -2.92
CA LYS A 121 6.19 -15.49 -4.04
C LYS A 121 5.87 -14.64 -5.27
N ILE A 122 6.90 -14.04 -5.85
CA ILE A 122 6.79 -13.10 -6.97
C ILE A 122 7.72 -13.54 -8.10
N SER A 123 7.19 -13.54 -9.32
CA SER A 123 7.93 -13.69 -10.57
C SER A 123 7.52 -12.59 -11.54
N ILE A 124 8.44 -12.22 -12.43
CA ILE A 124 8.16 -11.33 -13.57
C ILE A 124 8.37 -12.18 -14.83
N GLY A 125 7.29 -12.44 -15.57
CA GLY A 125 7.28 -13.52 -16.57
C GLY A 125 7.66 -14.85 -15.92
N ASP A 126 8.60 -15.58 -16.53
CA ASP A 126 9.11 -16.86 -16.02
C ASP A 126 10.27 -16.70 -15.00
N GLU A 127 10.69 -15.47 -14.71
CA GLU A 127 11.85 -15.21 -13.86
C GLU A 127 11.45 -15.01 -12.39
N LEU A 128 12.06 -15.80 -11.51
CA LEU A 128 11.93 -15.62 -10.07
C LEU A 128 12.88 -14.52 -9.59
N LEU A 129 12.35 -13.55 -8.86
CA LEU A 129 13.15 -12.49 -8.25
C LEU A 129 14.13 -13.06 -7.23
N ASN A 130 15.36 -12.56 -7.25
CA ASN A 130 16.41 -12.95 -6.33
C ASN A 130 17.30 -11.75 -6.01
N GLY A 131 17.73 -11.65 -4.75
CA GLY A 131 18.61 -10.58 -4.30
C GLY A 131 17.94 -9.64 -3.31
N ILE A 132 18.37 -8.39 -3.32
CA ILE A 132 17.91 -7.36 -2.40
C ILE A 132 17.42 -6.17 -3.22
N TYR A 133 16.20 -5.72 -2.94
CA TYR A 133 15.57 -4.62 -3.64
C TYR A 133 15.15 -3.54 -2.65
N LYS A 134 15.27 -2.28 -3.08
CA LYS A 134 14.77 -1.16 -2.29
C LYS A 134 13.24 -1.19 -2.27
N ALA A 135 12.68 -0.87 -1.13
CA ALA A 135 11.25 -0.79 -0.94
C ALA A 135 10.90 0.33 0.03
N LYS A 136 9.61 0.66 0.06
CA LYS A 136 9.02 1.54 1.05
C LYS A 136 7.81 0.85 1.67
N ILE A 137 7.74 0.85 3.00
CA ILE A 137 6.67 0.18 3.76
C ILE A 137 5.90 1.18 4.62
N LEU A 138 4.57 1.08 4.61
CA LEU A 138 3.66 1.68 5.57
C LEU A 138 3.03 0.56 6.42
N THR A 139 3.29 0.60 7.72
CA THR A 139 2.77 -0.36 8.72
C THR A 139 2.76 0.32 10.10
N GLY A 140 2.29 -0.37 11.14
CA GLY A 140 2.14 0.14 12.50
C GLY A 140 2.20 -0.97 13.55
N GLU A 141 1.93 -0.65 14.81
CA GLU A 141 1.88 -1.64 15.89
C GLU A 141 0.60 -2.50 15.83
N SER A 142 -0.45 -1.96 15.23
CA SER A 142 -1.74 -2.60 15.02
C SER A 142 -2.51 -1.94 13.88
N THR A 143 -3.59 -2.59 13.43
CA THR A 143 -4.57 -2.05 12.48
C THR A 143 -5.20 -0.73 12.94
N ASP A 144 -5.23 -0.47 14.25
CA ASP A 144 -5.77 0.74 14.87
C ASP A 144 -4.73 1.85 15.05
N SER A 145 -3.50 1.68 14.58
CA SER A 145 -2.46 2.71 14.70
C SER A 145 -2.82 3.95 13.87
N TYR A 146 -2.74 5.15 14.47
CA TYR A 146 -3.07 6.43 13.83
C TYR A 146 -2.05 7.53 14.14
N ASN A 147 -2.12 8.63 13.38
CA ASN A 147 -1.38 9.86 13.66
C ASN A 147 -2.32 10.89 14.33
N ASP A 148 -1.84 11.56 15.38
CA ASP A 148 -2.57 12.63 16.07
C ASP A 148 -1.70 13.89 16.22
N ILE A 149 -2.22 14.91 16.91
CA ILE A 149 -1.50 16.18 17.10
C ILE A 149 -0.21 15.99 17.92
N GLU A 150 -0.23 15.12 18.92
CA GLU A 150 0.90 14.88 19.83
C GLU A 150 1.92 13.91 19.22
N HIS A 151 1.47 12.99 18.36
CA HIS A 151 2.27 11.97 17.68
C HIS A 151 1.98 11.98 16.16
N PRO A 152 2.35 13.06 15.44
CA PRO A 152 1.96 13.24 14.04
C PRO A 152 2.66 12.28 13.06
N ASN A 153 3.67 11.54 13.52
CA ASN A 153 4.50 10.66 12.70
C ASN A 153 4.52 9.20 13.18
N ARG A 154 3.55 8.77 14.00
CA ARG A 154 3.48 7.40 14.54
C ARG A 154 3.40 6.34 13.44
N VAL A 155 2.59 6.60 12.43
CA VAL A 155 2.39 5.77 11.23
C VAL A 155 2.85 6.56 10.01
N THR A 156 4.07 6.30 9.58
CA THR A 156 4.69 6.94 8.42
C THR A 156 5.44 5.91 7.58
N PRO A 157 5.55 6.11 6.25
CA PRO A 157 6.32 5.21 5.40
C PRO A 157 7.79 5.21 5.81
N LYS A 158 8.40 4.02 5.79
CA LYS A 158 9.82 3.80 6.06
C LYS A 158 10.48 3.15 4.86
N GLU A 159 11.71 3.52 4.58
CA GLU A 159 12.54 2.78 3.62
C GLU A 159 12.99 1.46 4.23
N LEU A 160 13.04 0.42 3.40
CA LEU A 160 13.62 -0.87 3.76
C LEU A 160 14.22 -1.55 2.53
N GLU A 161 14.92 -2.64 2.79
CA GLU A 161 15.39 -3.56 1.77
C GLU A 161 14.61 -4.88 1.90
N LEU A 162 13.95 -5.29 0.81
CA LEU A 162 13.32 -6.60 0.73
C LEU A 162 14.29 -7.61 0.12
N ARG A 163 14.51 -8.69 0.85
CA ARG A 163 15.27 -9.84 0.36
C ARG A 163 14.33 -10.80 -0.35
N PHE A 164 14.73 -11.21 -1.55
CA PHE A 164 14.07 -12.24 -2.33
C PHE A 164 14.98 -13.46 -2.47
N LYS A 165 14.41 -14.64 -2.20
CA LYS A 165 15.07 -15.93 -2.42
C LYS A 165 14.09 -16.87 -3.13
N ASN A 166 14.43 -17.30 -4.33
CA ASN A 166 13.56 -18.09 -5.21
C ASN A 166 12.18 -17.43 -5.41
N GLY A 167 12.18 -16.11 -5.59
CA GLY A 167 10.97 -15.29 -5.73
C GLY A 167 10.25 -14.99 -4.41
N ILE A 168 10.67 -15.55 -3.27
CA ILE A 168 9.96 -15.43 -2.00
C ILE A 168 10.51 -14.25 -1.20
N THR A 169 9.60 -13.41 -0.70
CA THR A 169 9.84 -12.40 0.33
C THR A 169 8.78 -12.48 1.43
N GLU A 170 9.00 -11.78 2.55
CA GLU A 170 8.09 -11.77 3.69
C GLU A 170 7.55 -10.35 3.91
N LEU A 171 6.22 -10.25 4.03
CA LEU A 171 5.51 -9.00 4.25
C LEU A 171 4.95 -9.00 5.68
N PRO A 172 5.26 -7.99 6.51
CA PRO A 172 4.65 -7.84 7.83
C PRO A 172 3.12 -7.80 7.77
N PRO A 173 2.38 -8.11 8.85
CA PRO A 173 0.94 -7.94 8.89
C PRO A 173 0.54 -6.49 8.63
N HIS A 174 -0.71 -6.30 8.20
CA HIS A 174 -1.34 -5.00 8.01
C HIS A 174 -0.39 -3.97 7.36
N SER A 175 0.22 -4.35 6.23
CA SER A 175 1.25 -3.53 5.59
C SER A 175 0.95 -3.24 4.13
N LEU A 176 1.36 -2.05 3.70
CA LEU A 176 1.53 -1.68 2.30
C LEU A 176 3.02 -1.57 2.04
N THR A 177 3.54 -2.35 1.11
CA THR A 177 4.95 -2.30 0.68
C THR A 177 5.03 -2.07 -0.81
N ILE A 178 5.78 -1.06 -1.26
CA ILE A 178 6.09 -0.86 -2.68
C ILE A 178 7.57 -1.20 -2.88
N VAL A 179 7.87 -2.19 -3.71
CA VAL A 179 9.23 -2.66 -4.01
C VAL A 179 9.64 -2.29 -5.42
N HIS A 180 10.85 -1.77 -5.57
CA HIS A 180 11.36 -1.26 -6.84
C HIS A 180 12.37 -2.26 -7.41
N ILE A 181 12.08 -2.76 -8.60
CA ILE A 181 12.87 -3.78 -9.28
C ILE A 181 13.38 -3.18 -10.58
N LYS A 182 14.69 -3.30 -10.79
CA LYS A 182 15.32 -2.96 -12.05
C LYS A 182 15.58 -4.24 -12.82
N SER A 183 14.90 -4.42 -13.95
CA SER A 183 15.21 -5.46 -14.90
C SER A 183 16.54 -5.13 -15.58
N ASN A 184 17.38 -6.13 -15.80
CA ASN A 184 18.69 -5.98 -16.46
C ASN A 184 18.54 -5.87 -17.98
#